data_AF-A0A9X3L3L3-F1
#
_entry.id   AF-A0A9X3L3L3-F1
#
_cell.length_a   1.000
_cell.length_b   1.000
_cell.length_c   1.000
_cell.angle_alpha   90.00
_cell.angle_beta   90.00
_cell.angle_gamma   90.00
#
_symmetry.space_group_name_H-M   'P 1'
#
loop_
_entity.id
_entity.type
_entity.pdbx_description
1 polymer ?
#
loop_
_entity_poly.entity_id
_entity_poly.type
_entity_poly.pdbx_seq_one_letter_code
_entity_poly.pdbx_strand_id
1 'polypeptide(L)'
;MSESAPSSPCPECGQPQTVTEQGLSLIARCGGCGWMVATTNPHHPIMDRTPYTLRVRAGDLPTASAVARLAVALGIGVKRARDLIAQDLPVAENVLALEAIRLHGVLAGAGLQVEIAPPLRWPLERRD
;
A
#
# COMPACT_ATOMS: atom_id res chain seq x y z
N MET A 1 4.67 9.83 14.16
CA MET A 1 5.89 10.66 14.00
C MET A 1 6.79 9.90 13.03
N SER A 2 6.92 10.36 11.79
CA SER A 2 7.85 9.77 10.83
C SER A 2 9.25 10.29 11.19
N GLU A 3 10.12 9.38 11.58
CA GLU A 3 11.51 9.68 11.91
C GLU A 3 12.26 9.98 10.61
N SER A 4 12.40 11.27 10.30
CA SER A 4 13.24 11.73 9.18
C SER A 4 14.68 11.32 9.48
N ALA A 5 15.26 10.48 8.62
CA ALA A 5 16.68 10.15 8.70
C ALA A 5 17.51 11.45 8.79
N PRO A 6 18.56 11.51 9.64
CA PRO A 6 19.37 12.71 9.78
C PRO A 6 19.95 13.10 8.42
N SER A 7 19.70 14.33 7.97
CA SER A 7 20.22 14.79 6.69
C SER A 7 21.75 14.87 6.76
N SER A 8 22.40 14.03 5.96
CA SER A 8 23.84 14.09 5.76
C SER A 8 24.25 15.49 5.27
N PRO A 9 25.38 16.07 5.72
CA PRO A 9 25.83 17.38 5.29
C PRO A 9 26.16 17.39 3.80
N CYS A 10 26.04 18.55 3.14
CA CYS A 10 26.36 18.73 1.72
C CYS A 10 27.80 18.28 1.43
N PRO A 11 28.04 17.40 0.43
CA PRO A 11 29.39 16.94 0.13
C PRO A 11 30.30 18.03 -0.44
N GLU A 12 29.73 19.09 -1.03
CA GLU A 12 30.50 20.18 -1.62
C GLU A 12 30.84 21.31 -0.63
N CYS A 13 29.89 21.68 0.24
CA CYS A 13 30.06 22.86 1.11
C CYS A 13 29.78 22.64 2.59
N GLY A 14 29.46 21.41 3.02
CA GLY A 14 29.22 21.05 4.41
C GLY A 14 27.92 21.58 5.03
N GLN A 15 27.17 22.44 4.34
CA GLN A 15 25.89 22.97 4.82
C GLN A 15 24.79 21.89 4.88
N PRO A 16 23.76 22.06 5.72
CA PRO A 16 22.64 21.11 5.79
C PRO A 16 21.95 20.90 4.44
N GLN A 17 21.46 19.68 4.22
CA GLN A 17 20.66 19.32 3.06
C GLN A 17 19.18 19.18 3.43
N THR A 18 18.30 19.49 2.47
CA THR A 18 16.88 19.14 2.54
C THR A 18 16.64 17.90 1.67
N VAL A 19 16.00 16.88 2.22
CA VAL A 19 15.61 15.66 1.49
C VAL A 19 14.11 15.65 1.30
N THR A 20 13.65 15.45 0.07
CA THR A 20 12.23 15.30 -0.27
C THR A 20 12.00 14.03 -1.06
N GLU A 21 10.83 13.41 -0.88
CA GLU A 21 10.40 12.26 -1.69
C GLU A 21 9.53 12.75 -2.85
N GLN A 22 9.77 12.24 -4.07
CA GLN A 22 8.95 12.51 -5.25
C GLN A 22 8.74 11.22 -6.04
N GLY A 23 7.56 10.62 -5.91
CA GLY A 23 7.27 9.31 -6.49
C GLY A 23 8.23 8.24 -5.94
N LEU A 24 9.00 7.61 -6.83
CA LEU A 24 10.02 6.61 -6.46
C LEU A 24 11.39 7.22 -6.13
N SER A 25 11.51 8.54 -6.11
CA SER A 25 12.80 9.22 -5.97
C SER A 25 12.94 9.91 -4.62
N LEU A 26 14.14 9.85 -4.04
CA LEU A 26 14.61 10.74 -2.98
C LEU A 26 15.49 11.81 -3.62
N ILE A 27 15.15 13.07 -3.37
CA ILE A 27 15.88 14.22 -3.87
C ILE A 27 16.52 14.91 -2.67
N ALA A 28 17.84 15.02 -2.67
CA ALA A 28 18.57 15.82 -1.68
C ALA A 28 19.10 17.10 -2.34
N ARG A 29 18.88 18.24 -1.70
CA ARG A 29 19.29 19.56 -2.21
C ARG A 29 19.96 20.39 -1.12
N CYS A 30 21.07 21.05 -1.47
CA CYS A 30 21.71 22.06 -0.62
C CYS A 30 21.21 23.47 -0.98
N GLY A 31 20.69 24.20 0.00
CA GLY A 31 20.27 25.60 -0.18
C GLY A 31 21.42 26.61 -0.28
N GLY A 32 22.64 26.24 0.13
CA GLY A 32 23.80 27.14 0.19
C GLY A 32 24.66 27.19 -1.08
N CYS A 33 24.85 26.06 -1.77
CA CYS A 33 25.71 25.98 -2.97
C CYS A 33 24.99 25.47 -4.23
N GLY A 34 23.75 25.00 -4.12
CA GLY A 34 22.97 24.51 -5.26
C GLY A 34 23.18 23.04 -5.62
N TRP A 35 24.08 22.32 -4.96
CA TRP A 35 24.25 20.87 -5.14
C TRP A 35 22.92 20.11 -4.98
N MET A 36 22.72 19.11 -5.85
CA MET A 36 21.52 18.28 -5.87
C MET A 36 21.84 16.85 -6.33
N VAL A 37 21.18 15.87 -5.72
CA VAL A 37 21.16 14.49 -6.20
C VAL A 37 19.73 13.93 -6.13
N ALA A 38 19.38 13.11 -7.11
CA ALA A 38 18.17 12.29 -7.09
C ALA A 38 18.55 10.81 -7.13
N THR A 39 17.97 10.02 -6.24
CA THR A 39 18.21 8.56 -6.14
C THR A 39 16.89 7.83 -5.96
N THR A 40 16.85 6.51 -6.16
CA THR A 40 15.64 5.73 -5.89
C THR A 40 15.39 5.58 -4.38
N ASN A 41 14.15 5.75 -3.94
CA ASN A 41 13.73 5.50 -2.57
C ASN A 41 13.58 3.98 -2.30
N PRO A 42 14.44 3.34 -1.50
CA PRO A 42 14.27 1.93 -1.14
C PRO A 42 13.10 1.72 -0.18
N HIS A 43 12.64 2.77 0.52
CA HIS A 43 11.50 2.74 1.44
C HIS A 43 10.17 3.06 0.74
N HIS A 44 9.94 2.47 -0.45
CA HIS A 44 8.70 2.61 -1.20
C HIS A 44 7.99 1.25 -1.35
N PRO A 45 6.64 1.15 -1.30
CA PRO A 45 5.92 -0.12 -1.44
C PRO A 45 6.27 -0.94 -2.69
N ILE A 46 6.66 -0.28 -3.78
CA ILE A 46 7.09 -0.96 -5.02
C ILE A 46 8.35 -1.82 -4.83
N MET A 47 9.18 -1.48 -3.85
CA MET A 47 10.42 -2.19 -3.52
C MET A 47 10.15 -3.34 -2.54
N ASP A 48 8.94 -3.44 -1.98
CA ASP A 48 8.56 -4.56 -1.11
C ASP A 48 8.31 -5.84 -1.92
N ARG A 49 9.06 -6.89 -1.57
CA ARG A 49 8.96 -8.22 -2.18
C ARG A 49 8.23 -9.23 -1.30
N THR A 50 7.73 -8.81 -0.14
CA THR A 50 6.93 -9.67 0.74
C THR A 50 5.64 -10.09 0.00
N PRO A 51 5.35 -11.39 -0.12
CA PRO A 51 4.09 -11.85 -0.68
C PRO A 51 2.97 -11.70 0.35
N TYR A 52 1.87 -11.07 -0.06
CA TYR A 52 0.68 -10.86 0.75
C TYR A 52 -0.50 -11.68 0.23
N THR A 53 -1.37 -12.06 1.16
CA THR A 53 -2.64 -12.74 0.91
C THR A 53 -3.77 -11.91 1.49
N LEU A 54 -4.84 -11.75 0.71
CA LEU A 54 -6.02 -11.01 1.12
C LEU A 54 -7.20 -11.96 1.28
N ARG A 55 -7.95 -11.79 2.37
CA ARG A 55 -9.25 -12.41 2.61
C ARG A 55 -10.29 -11.34 2.87
N VAL A 56 -11.55 -11.69 2.64
CA VAL A 56 -12.67 -10.80 2.82
C VAL A 56 -13.71 -11.43 3.72
N ARG A 57 -14.17 -10.66 4.70
CA ARG A 57 -15.29 -10.98 5.58
C ARG A 57 -16.43 -10.00 5.37
N ALA A 58 -17.64 -10.42 5.73
CA ALA A 58 -18.82 -9.55 5.64
C ALA A 58 -18.75 -8.35 6.60
N GLY A 59 -18.05 -8.48 7.73
CA GLY A 59 -18.05 -7.47 8.78
C GLY A 59 -19.47 -7.25 9.30
N ASP A 60 -19.91 -5.99 9.30
CA ASP A 60 -21.25 -5.58 9.72
C ASP A 60 -22.32 -5.74 8.63
N LEU A 61 -21.94 -6.12 7.41
CA LEU A 61 -22.89 -6.29 6.32
C LEU A 61 -23.66 -7.62 6.44
N PRO A 62 -24.94 -7.65 6.03
CA PRO A 62 -25.62 -8.91 5.76
C PRO A 62 -24.84 -9.73 4.73
N THR A 63 -24.69 -11.04 4.95
CA THR A 63 -23.87 -11.93 4.11
C THR A 63 -24.23 -11.83 2.62
N ALA A 64 -25.52 -11.77 2.28
CA ALA A 64 -25.96 -11.62 0.89
C ALA A 64 -25.48 -10.32 0.25
N SER A 65 -25.49 -9.21 0.99
CA SER A 65 -24.97 -7.92 0.54
C SER A 65 -23.45 -7.98 0.38
N ALA A 66 -22.72 -8.58 1.32
CA ALA A 66 -21.28 -8.75 1.22
C ALA A 66 -20.88 -9.55 -0.04
N VAL A 67 -21.58 -10.66 -0.30
CA VAL A 67 -21.36 -11.48 -1.51
C VAL A 67 -21.61 -10.68 -2.79
N ALA A 68 -22.72 -9.93 -2.86
CA ALA A 68 -23.04 -9.12 -4.03
C ALA A 68 -21.98 -8.02 -4.28
N ARG A 69 -21.56 -7.33 -3.21
CA ARG A 69 -20.53 -6.29 -3.29
C ARG A 69 -19.17 -6.84 -3.68
N LEU A 70 -18.78 -7.99 -3.13
CA LEU A 70 -17.53 -8.67 -3.51
C LEU A 70 -17.55 -9.08 -4.99
N ALA A 71 -18.68 -9.63 -5.45
CA ALA A 71 -18.86 -10.00 -6.85
C ALA A 71 -18.66 -8.82 -7.80
N VAL A 72 -19.27 -7.67 -7.48
CA VAL A 72 -19.13 -6.43 -8.26
C VAL A 72 -17.71 -5.87 -8.18
N ALA A 73 -17.15 -5.77 -6.98
CA ALA A 73 -15.82 -5.18 -6.76
C ALA A 73 -14.70 -5.94 -7.48
N LEU A 74 -14.82 -7.26 -7.61
CA LEU A 74 -13.83 -8.11 -8.28
C LEU A 74 -14.23 -8.51 -9.71
N GLY A 75 -15.43 -8.16 -10.18
CA GLY A 75 -15.94 -8.60 -11.48
C GLY A 75 -16.08 -10.13 -11.60
N ILE A 76 -16.44 -10.80 -10.49
CA ILE A 76 -16.59 -12.26 -10.43
C ILE A 76 -18.06 -12.67 -10.27
N GLY A 77 -18.38 -13.92 -10.60
CA GLY A 77 -19.73 -14.45 -10.40
C GLY A 77 -20.12 -14.58 -8.92
N VAL A 78 -21.41 -14.38 -8.62
CA VAL A 78 -22.00 -14.46 -7.27
C VAL A 78 -21.69 -15.78 -6.56
N LYS A 79 -21.68 -16.91 -7.29
CA LYS A 79 -21.32 -18.22 -6.71
C LYS A 79 -19.90 -18.20 -6.16
N ARG A 80 -18.93 -17.71 -6.94
CA ARG A 80 -17.53 -17.63 -6.53
C ARG A 80 -17.36 -16.66 -5.35
N ALA A 81 -18.00 -15.50 -5.40
CA ALA A 81 -17.97 -14.55 -4.28
C ALA A 81 -18.54 -15.17 -2.99
N ARG A 82 -19.61 -15.96 -3.09
CA ARG A 82 -20.16 -16.71 -1.95
C ARG A 82 -19.16 -17.71 -1.41
N ASP A 83 -18.54 -18.50 -2.27
CA ASP A 83 -17.57 -19.50 -1.86
C ASP A 83 -16.37 -18.86 -1.14
N LEU A 84 -15.88 -17.72 -1.65
CA LEU A 84 -14.78 -16.97 -1.03
C LEU A 84 -15.10 -16.55 0.40
N ILE A 85 -16.28 -15.97 0.63
CA ILE A 85 -16.68 -15.49 1.97
C ILE A 85 -17.06 -16.65 2.90
N ALA A 86 -17.84 -17.62 2.41
CA ALA A 86 -18.38 -18.69 3.25
C ALA A 86 -17.30 -19.69 3.70
N GLN A 87 -16.26 -19.87 2.89
CA GLN A 87 -15.16 -20.82 3.17
C GLN A 87 -13.86 -20.11 3.59
N ASP A 88 -13.89 -18.79 3.82
CA ASP A 88 -12.73 -17.97 4.19
C ASP A 88 -11.52 -18.14 3.24
N LEU A 89 -11.82 -18.24 1.95
CA LEU A 89 -10.80 -18.45 0.91
C LEU A 89 -10.13 -17.12 0.53
N PRO A 90 -8.84 -17.17 0.16
CA PRO A 90 -8.15 -16.01 -0.37
C PRO A 90 -8.84 -15.41 -1.60
N VAL A 91 -9.06 -14.10 -1.56
CA VAL A 91 -9.49 -13.34 -2.74
C VAL A 91 -8.30 -13.04 -3.67
N ALA A 92 -7.11 -12.97 -3.10
CA ALA A 92 -5.84 -12.85 -3.80
C ALA A 92 -4.70 -13.44 -2.96
N GLU A 93 -3.73 -14.09 -3.60
CA GLU A 93 -2.58 -14.73 -2.97
C GLU A 93 -1.29 -14.31 -3.68
N ASN A 94 -0.19 -14.29 -2.93
CA ASN A 94 1.14 -13.95 -3.45
C ASN A 94 1.20 -12.58 -4.17
N VAL A 95 0.40 -11.61 -3.73
CA VAL A 95 0.40 -10.25 -4.30
C VAL A 95 1.44 -9.37 -3.60
N LEU A 96 2.04 -8.44 -4.33
CA LEU A 96 3.00 -7.49 -3.78
C LEU A 96 2.30 -6.31 -3.11
N ALA A 97 3.03 -5.55 -2.29
CA ALA A 97 2.48 -4.50 -1.44
C ALA A 97 1.61 -3.47 -2.19
N LEU A 98 2.03 -2.98 -3.36
CA LEU A 98 1.22 -2.03 -4.14
C LEU A 98 -0.13 -2.62 -4.56
N GLU A 99 -0.14 -3.88 -4.98
CA GLU A 99 -1.36 -4.56 -5.38
C GLU A 99 -2.24 -4.87 -4.17
N ALA A 100 -1.64 -5.25 -3.04
CA ALA A 100 -2.36 -5.42 -1.78
C ALA A 100 -3.05 -4.12 -1.32
N ILE A 101 -2.35 -2.97 -1.40
CA ILE A 101 -2.92 -1.65 -1.09
C ILE A 101 -4.07 -1.32 -2.05
N ARG A 102 -3.87 -1.54 -3.36
CA ARG A 102 -4.89 -1.28 -4.37
C ARG A 102 -6.15 -2.12 -4.14
N LEU A 103 -6.00 -3.42 -3.93
CA LEU A 103 -7.09 -4.35 -3.67
C LEU A 103 -7.80 -4.03 -2.35
N HIS A 104 -7.04 -3.71 -1.30
CA HIS A 104 -7.61 -3.25 -0.04
C HIS A 104 -8.50 -2.02 -0.27
N GLY A 105 -8.04 -1.01 -0.99
CA GLY A 105 -8.84 0.18 -1.29
C GLY A 105 -10.14 -0.12 -2.03
N VAL A 106 -10.11 -1.02 -3.02
CA VAL A 106 -11.31 -1.45 -3.76
C VAL A 106 -12.30 -2.18 -2.85
N LEU A 107 -11.81 -3.12 -2.04
CA LEU A 107 -12.65 -3.99 -1.20
C LEU A 107 -13.19 -3.23 0.02
N ALA A 108 -12.34 -2.47 0.72
CA ALA A 108 -12.75 -1.62 1.83
C ALA A 108 -13.68 -0.49 1.36
N GLY A 109 -13.44 0.07 0.16
CA GLY A 109 -14.35 1.04 -0.47
C GLY A 109 -15.74 0.46 -0.80
N ALA A 110 -15.82 -0.86 -1.02
CA ALA A 110 -17.10 -1.58 -1.13
C ALA A 110 -17.75 -1.85 0.25
N GLY A 111 -17.14 -1.42 1.36
CA GLY A 111 -17.60 -1.64 2.72
C GLY A 111 -17.37 -3.06 3.23
N LEU A 112 -16.46 -3.81 2.61
CA LEU A 112 -16.08 -5.15 3.03
C LEU A 112 -14.96 -5.08 4.07
N GLN A 113 -14.95 -6.01 5.02
CA GLN A 113 -13.83 -6.15 5.94
C GLN A 113 -12.72 -6.94 5.25
N VAL A 114 -11.53 -6.36 5.16
CA VAL A 114 -10.37 -6.95 4.48
C VAL A 114 -9.33 -7.36 5.51
N GLU A 115 -8.86 -8.59 5.41
CA GLU A 115 -7.76 -9.11 6.20
C GLU A 115 -6.54 -9.31 5.28
N ILE A 116 -5.38 -8.78 5.67
CA ILE A 116 -4.12 -8.91 4.92
C ILE A 116 -3.11 -9.67 5.78
N ALA A 117 -2.57 -10.75 5.23
CA ALA A 117 -1.55 -11.57 5.88
C ALA A 117 -0.31 -11.72 4.98
N PRO A 118 0.93 -11.53 5.49
CA PRO A 118 1.25 -11.00 6.82
C PRO A 118 0.79 -9.54 6.99
N PRO A 119 0.81 -8.97 8.22
CA PRO A 119 0.41 -7.59 8.45
C PRO A 119 1.18 -6.62 7.54
N LEU A 120 0.44 -5.78 6.82
CA LEU A 120 1.03 -4.82 5.90
C LEU A 120 1.76 -3.72 6.67
N ARG A 121 3.04 -3.52 6.37
CA ARG A 121 3.87 -2.46 6.99
C ARG A 121 3.68 -1.07 6.39
N TRP A 122 2.91 -0.96 5.32
CA TRP A 122 2.70 0.26 4.56
C TRP A 122 1.34 0.87 4.92
N PRO A 123 1.20 2.21 4.90
CA PRO A 123 -0.09 2.86 5.06
C PRO A 123 -1.09 2.39 4.01
N LEU A 124 -2.33 2.12 4.44
CA LEU A 124 -3.43 1.70 3.57
C LEU A 124 -4.22 2.89 2.99
N GLU A 125 -4.02 4.08 3.54
CA GLU A 125 -4.59 5.32 3.03
C GLU A 125 -3.74 5.84 1.86
N ARG A 126 -4.38 6.29 0.77
CA ARG A 126 -3.69 7.15 -0.19
C ARG A 126 -3.37 8.45 0.54
N ARG A 127 -2.09 8.77 0.67
CA ARG A 127 -1.68 10.16 0.85
C ARG A 127 -1.98 10.86 -0.47
N ASP A 128 -2.96 11.76 -0.44
CA ASP A 128 -3.34 12.65 -1.55
C ASP A 128 -2.16 13.52 -2.01
#